data_AF-A0A7C6CWH4-F1
#
_entry.id   AF-A0A7C6CWH4-F1
#
_cell.length_a   1.000
_cell.length_b   1.000
_cell.length_c   1.000
_cell.angle_alpha   90.00
_cell.angle_beta   90.00
_cell.angle_gamma   90.00
#
_symmetry.space_group_name_H-M   'P 1'
#
loop_
_entity.id
_entity.type
_entity.pdbx_description
1 polymer ?
#
loop_
_entity_poly.entity_id
_entity_poly.type
_entity_poly.pdbx_seq_one_letter_code
_entity_poly.pdbx_strand_id
1 'polypeptide(L)'
;MRQLKFNQTYYKVLLTIKLLNDLNYYPLNEGVFKILSGKIDDETERFSAFPTFGTLSSFTNKKISHLTLMLFRHGYINKIFDSKRNKLYFRITEFGEQSLDTYGKKHKLRFSHRKTRFEETIVKIDD
;
A
#
# COMPACT_ATOMS: atom_id res chain seq x y z
N MET A 1 -22.56 5.77 8.51
CA MET A 1 -21.73 4.87 7.67
C MET A 1 -21.42 3.60 8.45
N ARG A 2 -21.53 2.40 7.86
CA ARG A 2 -21.10 1.15 8.54
C ARG A 2 -19.59 1.19 8.77
N GLN A 3 -19.13 0.79 9.96
CA GLN A 3 -17.71 0.75 10.30
C GLN A 3 -16.99 -0.32 9.45
N LEU A 4 -15.84 0.03 8.87
CA LEU A 4 -15.02 -0.92 8.13
C LEU A 4 -14.52 -2.01 9.08
N LYS A 5 -14.79 -3.28 8.77
CA LYS A 5 -14.18 -4.41 9.48
C LYS A 5 -12.71 -4.53 9.06
N PHE A 6 -11.84 -3.82 9.78
CA PHE A 6 -10.40 -3.82 9.54
C PHE A 6 -9.83 -5.22 9.78
N ASN A 7 -9.16 -5.77 8.77
CA ASN A 7 -8.68 -7.15 8.75
C ASN A 7 -7.25 -7.21 8.19
N GLN A 8 -6.65 -8.40 8.16
CA GLN A 8 -5.27 -8.59 7.74
C GLN A 8 -4.99 -8.10 6.30
N THR A 9 -5.97 -8.20 5.40
CA THR A 9 -5.81 -7.72 4.02
C THR A 9 -5.76 -6.20 3.97
N TYR A 10 -6.67 -5.52 4.68
CA TYR A 10 -6.62 -4.06 4.82
C TYR A 10 -5.34 -3.60 5.51
N TYR A 11 -4.91 -4.32 6.53
CA TYR A 11 -3.65 -4.08 7.23
C TYR A 11 -2.46 -4.15 6.28
N LYS A 12 -2.33 -5.19 5.45
CA LYS A 12 -1.24 -5.31 4.46
C LYS A 12 -1.21 -4.16 3.46
N VAL A 13 -2.39 -3.76 2.95
CA VAL A 13 -2.51 -2.62 2.03
C VAL A 13 -2.07 -1.33 2.71
N LEU A 14 -2.59 -1.06 3.91
CA LEU A 14 -2.30 0.15 4.66
C LEU A 14 -0.82 0.22 5.10
N LEU A 15 -0.26 -0.90 5.55
CA LEU A 15 1.16 -1.02 5.91
C LEU A 15 2.06 -0.77 4.71
N THR A 16 1.69 -1.24 3.52
CA THR A 16 2.45 -0.96 2.29
C THR A 16 2.48 0.53 1.98
N ILE A 17 1.35 1.21 2.10
CA ILE A 17 1.26 2.67 1.89
C ILE A 17 2.14 3.39 2.93
N LYS A 18 2.06 3.01 4.21
CA LYS A 18 2.90 3.57 5.27
C LYS A 18 4.39 3.42 4.96
N LEU A 19 4.85 2.21 4.68
CA LEU A 19 6.28 1.94 4.43
C LEU A 19 6.81 2.74 3.24
N LEU A 20 6.00 2.94 2.20
CA LEU A 20 6.36 3.81 1.09
C LEU A 20 6.42 5.27 1.53
N ASN A 21 5.39 5.76 2.25
CA ASN A 21 5.32 7.14 2.72
C ASN A 21 6.44 7.50 3.69
N ASP A 22 6.85 6.57 4.58
CA ASP A 22 7.98 6.74 5.50
C ASP A 22 9.31 6.97 4.74
N LEU A 23 9.42 6.47 3.51
CA LEU A 23 10.56 6.66 2.61
C LEU A 23 10.35 7.80 1.60
N ASN A 24 9.30 8.61 1.76
CA ASN A 24 8.87 9.67 0.84
C ASN A 24 8.49 9.17 -0.57
N TYR A 25 8.02 7.93 -0.68
CA TYR A 25 7.37 7.42 -1.90
C TYR A 25 5.85 7.38 -1.71
N TYR A 26 5.12 7.97 -2.65
CA TYR A 26 3.66 8.04 -2.58
C TYR A 26 3.06 7.23 -3.73
N PRO A 27 2.30 6.15 -3.44
CA PRO A 27 1.83 5.26 -4.50
C PRO A 27 0.45 5.67 -5.06
N LEU A 28 0.19 5.24 -6.30
CA LEU A 28 -1.16 5.05 -6.84
C LEU A 28 -1.64 3.63 -6.55
N ASN A 29 -2.89 3.33 -6.93
CA ASN A 29 -3.44 1.96 -6.82
C ASN A 29 -2.52 0.91 -7.45
N GLU A 30 -1.94 1.24 -8.60
CA GLU A 30 -1.08 0.35 -9.36
C GLU A 30 0.22 0.04 -8.63
N GLY A 31 0.89 1.06 -8.07
CA GLY A 31 2.10 0.85 -7.26
C GLY A 31 1.83 0.00 -6.02
N VAL A 32 0.72 0.24 -5.32
CA VAL A 32 0.30 -0.61 -4.19
C VAL A 32 0.09 -2.06 -4.65
N PHE A 33 -0.57 -2.26 -5.79
CA PHE A 33 -0.79 -3.58 -6.37
C PHE A 33 0.52 -4.29 -6.72
N LYS A 34 1.49 -3.60 -7.32
CA LYS A 34 2.76 -4.21 -7.69
C LYS A 34 3.55 -4.74 -6.50
N ILE A 35 3.69 -3.92 -5.46
CA ILE A 35 4.37 -4.34 -4.22
C ILE A 35 3.66 -5.55 -3.62
N LEU A 36 2.35 -5.48 -3.43
CA LEU A 36 1.58 -6.54 -2.79
C LEU A 36 1.53 -7.83 -3.62
N SER A 37 1.58 -7.73 -4.95
CA SER A 37 1.63 -8.88 -5.85
C SER A 37 3.04 -9.45 -6.02
N GLY A 38 4.07 -8.71 -5.59
CA GLY A 38 5.46 -9.15 -5.63
C GLY A 38 6.08 -9.07 -7.02
N LYS A 39 5.59 -8.13 -7.85
CA LYS A 39 6.18 -7.81 -9.15
C LYS A 39 7.54 -7.14 -8.93
N ILE A 40 8.53 -7.53 -9.74
CA ILE A 40 9.88 -6.98 -9.73
C ILE A 40 10.16 -6.35 -11.10
N ASP A 41 10.39 -5.04 -11.07
CA ASP A 41 10.82 -4.11 -12.13
C ASP A 41 11.70 -3.01 -11.52
N ASP A 42 12.30 -2.14 -12.33
CA ASP A 42 13.28 -1.12 -11.88
C ASP A 42 12.68 -0.15 -10.84
N GLU A 43 11.36 -0.02 -10.88
CA GLU A 43 10.52 0.66 -9.93
C GLU A 43 10.47 -0.03 -8.55
N THR A 44 10.11 -1.30 -8.52
CA THR A 44 9.74 -2.04 -7.29
C THR A 44 10.89 -2.80 -6.66
N GLU A 45 11.99 -3.00 -7.39
CA GLU A 45 13.14 -3.79 -6.96
C GLU A 45 13.67 -3.34 -5.59
N ARG A 46 13.79 -2.03 -5.39
CA ARG A 46 14.26 -1.42 -4.14
C ARG A 46 13.36 -1.70 -2.93
N PHE A 47 12.09 -2.06 -3.15
CA PHE A 47 11.11 -2.34 -2.11
C PHE A 47 10.89 -3.84 -1.91
N SER A 48 11.66 -4.69 -2.59
CA SER A 48 11.55 -6.15 -2.49
C SER A 48 11.79 -6.70 -1.08
N ALA A 49 12.45 -5.93 -0.22
CA ALA A 49 12.67 -6.24 1.19
C ALA A 49 11.47 -5.92 2.10
N PHE A 50 10.42 -5.26 1.60
CA PHE A 50 9.25 -4.93 2.42
C PHE A 50 8.53 -6.18 2.93
N PRO A 51 8.08 -6.21 4.20
CA PRO A 51 7.36 -7.35 4.75
C PRO A 51 6.01 -7.61 4.07
N THR A 52 5.47 -6.65 3.32
CA THR A 52 4.23 -6.81 2.55
C THR A 52 4.45 -7.26 1.12
N PHE A 53 5.71 -7.31 0.65
CA PHE A 53 6.05 -7.63 -0.73
C PHE A 53 5.61 -9.07 -1.10
N GLY A 54 4.85 -9.21 -2.19
CA GLY A 54 4.35 -10.50 -2.67
C GLY A 54 3.39 -11.22 -1.71
N THR A 55 2.85 -10.53 -0.70
CA THR A 55 1.98 -11.16 0.32
C THR A 55 0.51 -11.30 -0.10
N LEU A 56 0.13 -10.74 -1.25
CA LEU A 56 -1.19 -10.84 -1.88
C LEU A 56 -1.06 -11.14 -3.39
N SER A 57 -0.16 -12.06 -3.77
CA SER A 57 0.14 -12.39 -5.17
C SER A 57 -1.05 -12.88 -6.01
N SER A 58 -2.11 -13.39 -5.38
CA SER A 58 -3.33 -13.84 -6.05
C SER A 58 -4.37 -12.74 -6.28
N PHE A 59 -4.15 -11.53 -5.75
CA PHE A 59 -5.11 -10.44 -5.86
C PHE A 59 -4.98 -9.74 -7.20
N THR A 60 -6.09 -9.32 -7.79
CA THR A 60 -6.09 -8.51 -9.01
C THR A 60 -5.95 -7.03 -8.69
N ASN A 61 -5.50 -6.22 -9.66
CA ASN A 61 -5.44 -4.76 -9.51
C ASN A 61 -6.82 -4.17 -9.13
N LYS A 62 -7.90 -4.68 -9.74
CA LYS A 62 -9.28 -4.29 -9.39
C LYS A 62 -9.60 -4.55 -7.91
N LYS A 63 -9.14 -5.66 -7.35
CA LYS A 63 -9.35 -5.99 -5.94
C LYS A 63 -8.55 -5.06 -5.02
N ILE A 64 -7.29 -4.78 -5.34
CA ILE A 64 -6.48 -3.82 -4.58
C ILE A 64 -7.08 -2.41 -4.64
N SER A 65 -7.50 -1.96 -5.82
CA SER A 65 -8.19 -0.67 -6.02
C SER A 65 -9.47 -0.56 -5.19
N HIS A 66 -10.21 -1.65 -5.02
CA HIS A 66 -11.38 -1.67 -4.13
C HIS A 66 -10.97 -1.53 -2.66
N LEU A 67 -9.90 -2.21 -2.23
CA LEU A 67 -9.41 -2.14 -0.85
C LEU A 67 -8.91 -0.73 -0.49
N THR A 68 -8.13 -0.09 -1.37
CA THR A 68 -7.66 1.29 -1.19
C THR A 68 -8.82 2.28 -1.20
N LEU A 69 -9.83 2.09 -2.06
CA LEU A 69 -11.06 2.91 -2.04
C LEU A 69 -11.78 2.81 -0.69
N MET A 70 -11.87 1.61 -0.12
CA MET A 70 -12.49 1.42 1.21
C MET A 70 -11.66 2.09 2.31
N LEU A 71 -10.33 1.95 2.30
CA LEU A 71 -9.45 2.65 3.24
C LEU A 71 -9.61 4.17 3.14
N PHE A 72 -9.69 4.71 1.92
CA PHE A 72 -9.91 6.13 1.67
C PHE A 72 -11.27 6.61 2.20
N ARG A 73 -12.36 5.91 1.85
CA ARG A 73 -13.72 6.26 2.31
C ARG A 73 -13.88 6.26 3.82
N HIS A 74 -13.09 5.44 4.52
CA HIS A 74 -13.11 5.33 5.97
C HIS A 74 -11.99 6.13 6.67
N GLY A 75 -11.27 6.99 5.93
CA GLY A 75 -10.32 7.95 6.50
C GLY A 75 -8.97 7.38 6.91
N TYR A 76 -8.64 6.14 6.55
CA TYR A 76 -7.32 5.55 6.83
C TYR A 76 -6.21 6.11 5.94
N ILE A 77 -6.57 6.58 4.74
CA ILE A 77 -5.68 7.24 3.79
C ILE A 77 -6.37 8.45 3.20
N ASN A 78 -5.60 9.45 2.79
CA ASN A 78 -6.04 10.60 2.01
C ASN A 78 -5.27 10.66 0.68
N LYS A 79 -5.46 11.75 -0.06
CA LYS A 79 -4.75 12.00 -1.31
C LYS A 79 -3.93 13.27 -1.21
N ILE A 80 -2.72 13.24 -1.76
CA ILE A 80 -1.84 14.39 -1.93
C ILE A 80 -1.62 14.65 -3.43
N PHE A 81 -1.61 15.92 -3.84
CA PHE A 81 -1.46 16.32 -5.24
C PHE A 81 0.00 16.59 -5.57
N ASP A 82 0.50 16.00 -6.65
CA ASP A 82 1.79 16.29 -7.25
C ASP A 82 1.57 17.16 -8.50
N SER A 83 2.05 18.41 -8.45
CA SER A 83 1.93 19.38 -9.53
C SER A 83 2.80 19.02 -10.74
N LYS A 84 3.96 18.37 -10.55
CA LYS A 84 4.87 18.01 -11.64
C LYS A 84 4.24 16.96 -12.55
N ARG A 85 3.48 16.03 -11.98
CA ARG A 85 2.84 14.92 -12.70
C ARG A 85 1.34 15.09 -12.88
N ASN A 86 0.75 16.14 -12.31
CA ASN A 86 -0.69 16.42 -12.31
C ASN A 86 -1.53 15.21 -11.85
N LYS A 87 -1.14 14.58 -10.73
CA LYS A 87 -1.76 13.35 -10.22
C LYS A 87 -1.95 13.40 -8.70
N LEU A 88 -2.94 12.63 -8.22
CA LEU A 88 -3.24 12.47 -6.80
C LEU A 88 -2.73 11.12 -6.29
N TYR A 89 -1.82 11.14 -5.33
CA TYR A 89 -1.18 9.97 -4.74
C TYR A 89 -1.71 9.68 -3.34
N PHE A 90 -1.58 8.44 -2.87
CA PHE A 90 -2.03 8.07 -1.54
C PHE A 90 -1.04 8.47 -0.46
N ARG A 91 -1.58 9.07 0.61
CA ARG A 91 -0.87 9.35 1.85
C ARG A 91 -1.64 8.74 3.01
N ILE A 92 -0.93 8.11 3.93
CA ILE A 92 -1.53 7.60 5.17
C ILE A 92 -1.93 8.76 6.09
N THR A 93 -3.08 8.63 6.77
CA THR A 93 -3.52 9.60 7.77
C THR A 93 -3.03 9.19 9.16
N GLU A 94 -3.06 10.12 10.11
CA GLU A 94 -2.78 9.81 11.52
C GLU A 94 -3.68 8.68 12.06
N PHE A 95 -4.97 8.71 11.70
CA PHE A 95 -5.91 7.62 12.04
C PHE A 95 -5.49 6.28 11.43
N GLY A 96 -4.97 6.29 10.20
CA GLY A 96 -4.42 5.11 9.55
C GLY A 96 -3.22 4.52 10.29
N GLU A 97 -2.29 5.36 10.73
CA GLU A 97 -1.11 4.97 11.49
C GLU A 97 -1.49 4.36 12.85
N GLN A 98 -2.35 5.04 13.62
CA GLN A 98 -2.84 4.53 14.90
C GLN A 98 -3.55 3.17 14.76
N SER A 99 -4.28 2.99 13.66
CA SER A 99 -4.96 1.73 13.36
C SER A 99 -3.98 0.60 13.03
N LEU A 100 -2.89 0.89 12.31
CA LEU A 100 -1.82 -0.08 12.06
C LEU A 100 -1.16 -0.53 13.36
N ASP A 101 -0.80 0.40 14.23
CA ASP A 101 -0.15 0.10 15.51
C ASP A 101 -1.04 -0.74 16.42
N THR A 102 -2.32 -0.37 16.51
CA THR A 102 -3.31 -1.10 17.31
C THR A 102 -3.49 -2.53 16.78
N TYR A 103 -3.61 -2.69 15.46
CA TYR A 103 -3.76 -4.01 14.85
C TYR A 103 -2.49 -4.85 15.01
N GLY A 104 -1.30 -4.27 14.81
CA GLY A 104 -0.02 -4.96 14.94
C GLY A 104 0.26 -5.44 16.37
N LYS A 105 -0.07 -4.62 17.39
CA LYS A 105 0.05 -5.02 18.81
C LYS A 105 -0.90 -6.18 19.16
N LYS A 106 -2.12 -6.15 18.61
CA LYS A 106 -3.14 -7.17 18.86
C LYS A 106 -2.86 -8.49 18.11
N HIS A 107 -2.21 -8.43 16.96
CA HIS A 107 -2.03 -9.57 16.07
C HIS A 107 -0.54 -9.78 15.75
N LYS A 108 0.05 -10.87 16.25
CA LYS A 108 1.40 -11.33 15.86
C LYS A 108 1.37 -11.93 14.44
N LEU A 109 1.29 -11.07 13.43
CA LEU A 109 1.18 -11.49 12.03
C LEU A 109 2.48 -12.11 11.54
N ARG A 110 2.38 -13.28 10.90
CA ARG A 110 3.45 -13.86 10.07
C ARG A 110 3.15 -13.55 8.60
N PHE A 111 4.11 -12.97 7.88
CA PHE A 111 4.00 -12.74 6.44
C PHE A 111 4.65 -13.91 5.70
N SER A 112 3.99 -14.44 4.68
CA SER A 112 4.56 -15.42 3.74
C SER A 112 4.72 -14.78 2.36
N HIS A 113 5.86 -15.02 1.70
CA HIS A 113 6.23 -14.37 0.45
C HIS A 113 6.15 -15.32 -0.76
N ARG A 114 5.64 -14.83 -1.90
CA ARG A 114 5.73 -15.46 -3.24
C ARG A 114 6.20 -14.38 -4.25
N LYS A 115 7.13 -14.71 -5.16
CA LYS A 115 7.78 -13.76 -6.11
C LYS A 115 7.42 -14.05 -7.58
N THR A 116 7.20 -13.02 -8.41
CA THR A 116 6.94 -13.09 -9.89
C THR A 116 7.51 -11.84 -10.63
N ARG A 117 7.94 -11.93 -11.90
CA ARG A 117 8.65 -10.86 -12.67
C ARG A 117 7.76 -10.16 -13.73
N PHE A 118 7.73 -8.81 -13.84
CA PHE A 118 7.08 -7.98 -14.91
C PHE A 118 7.50 -6.47 -14.83
N GLU A 119 7.28 -5.64 -15.87
CA GLU A 119 7.71 -4.21 -16.14
C GLU A 119 7.04 -3.03 -15.32
N GLU A 120 7.66 -1.81 -15.26
CA GLU A 120 7.58 -0.60 -14.36
C GLU A 120 6.30 0.35 -14.29
N THR A 121 6.02 1.01 -13.13
CA THR A 121 4.83 1.83 -12.65
C THR A 121 4.93 2.74 -11.34
N ILE A 122 6.06 2.95 -10.62
CA ILE A 122 6.22 3.69 -9.30
C ILE A 122 7.39 4.62 -9.58
N VAL A 123 7.27 5.81 -9.03
CA VAL A 123 8.15 6.93 -9.29
C VAL A 123 8.43 7.67 -7.97
N LYS A 124 9.64 8.18 -7.81
CA LYS A 124 10.05 9.04 -6.68
C LYS A 124 9.50 10.46 -6.86
N ILE A 125 9.10 11.14 -5.78
CA ILE A 125 8.80 12.59 -5.78
C ILE A 125 9.71 13.21 -4.73
N ASP A 126 10.57 14.14 -5.15
CA ASP A 126 11.37 14.95 -4.25
C ASP A 126 10.59 16.24 -3.93
N ASP A 127 10.32 16.43 -2.64
CA ASP A 127 9.92 17.71 -2.02
C ASP A 127 11.17 18.57 -1.75
#